data_AF-A0A7C3FDV9-F1
#
_entry.id   AF-A0A7C3FDV9-F1
#
_cell.length_a   1.000
_cell.length_b   1.000
_cell.length_c   1.000
_cell.angle_alpha   90.00
_cell.angle_beta   90.00
_cell.angle_gamma   90.00
#
_symmetry.space_group_name_H-M   'P 1'
#
loop_
_entity.id
_entity.type
_entity.pdbx_description
1 polymer ?
#
loop_
_entity_poly.entity_id
_entity_poly.type
_entity_poly.pdbx_seq_one_letter_code
_entity_poly.pdbx_strand_id
1 'polypeptide(L)'
;MEDSELLLVWRNDPAVRRASHDQSEIELHAHQMWLRESLENPNRKIFIAEMGDVPVGTVRSDFQDGTYELSWTVAPEAREQGIGKLMVSMLAAQIEEPIRAEVRIGNVASVRIAEHVGMALERIEDGILYFRRGN
;
A
#
# COMPACT_ATOMS: atom_id res chain seq x y z
N MET A 1 -13.41 -12.99 1.41
CA MET A 1 -12.38 -14.05 1.29
C MET A 1 -12.08 -14.41 -0.16
N GLU A 2 -12.98 -14.13 -1.10
CA GLU A 2 -12.81 -14.44 -2.53
C GLU A 2 -11.55 -13.77 -3.14
N ASP A 3 -11.23 -12.54 -2.74
CA ASP A 3 -10.03 -11.84 -3.23
C ASP A 3 -8.72 -12.27 -2.56
N SER A 4 -8.75 -13.17 -1.58
CA SER A 4 -7.58 -13.51 -0.78
C SER A 4 -6.45 -14.11 -1.62
N GLU A 5 -6.78 -14.95 -2.61
CA GLU A 5 -5.78 -15.56 -3.48
C GLU A 5 -5.15 -14.50 -4.40
N LEU A 6 -5.94 -13.60 -4.95
CA LEU A 6 -5.47 -12.50 -5.78
C LEU A 6 -4.52 -11.58 -5.00
N LEU A 7 -4.93 -11.15 -3.81
CA LEU A 7 -4.11 -10.30 -2.95
C LEU A 7 -2.80 -10.99 -2.54
N LEU A 8 -2.84 -12.30 -2.31
CA LEU A 8 -1.63 -13.09 -2.05
C LEU A 8 -0.69 -13.13 -3.24
N VAL A 9 -1.21 -13.40 -4.45
CA VAL A 9 -0.42 -13.43 -5.69
C VAL A 9 0.32 -12.11 -5.87
N TRP A 10 -0.38 -10.98 -5.72
CA TRP A 10 0.27 -9.67 -5.79
C TRP A 10 1.26 -9.44 -4.66
N ARG A 11 0.94 -9.84 -3.44
CA ARG A 11 1.83 -9.67 -2.27
C ARG A 11 3.13 -10.46 -2.40
N ASN A 12 3.05 -11.66 -2.99
CA ASN A 12 4.18 -12.57 -3.21
C ASN A 12 4.93 -12.32 -4.53
N ASP A 13 4.45 -11.43 -5.40
CA ASP A 13 5.20 -11.05 -6.59
C ASP A 13 6.63 -10.62 -6.21
N PRO A 14 7.67 -11.14 -6.89
CA PRO A 14 9.06 -10.89 -6.52
C PRO A 14 9.43 -9.40 -6.45
N ALA A 15 8.85 -8.55 -7.30
CA ALA A 15 9.13 -7.12 -7.27
C ALA A 15 8.44 -6.46 -6.07
N VAL A 16 7.22 -6.86 -5.73
CA VAL A 16 6.52 -6.39 -4.51
C VAL A 16 7.28 -6.80 -3.27
N ARG A 17 7.70 -8.06 -3.16
CA ARG A 17 8.48 -8.55 -2.02
C ARG A 17 9.77 -7.76 -1.83
N ARG A 18 10.55 -7.53 -2.90
CA ARG A 18 11.78 -6.70 -2.83
C ARG A 18 11.51 -5.26 -2.36
N ALA A 19 10.36 -4.71 -2.72
CA ALA A 19 9.93 -3.36 -2.36
C ALA A 19 9.29 -3.26 -0.97
N SER A 20 9.01 -4.39 -0.30
CA SER A 20 8.31 -4.46 0.98
C SER A 20 9.26 -4.54 2.17
N HIS A 21 8.71 -4.33 3.37
CA HIS A 21 9.42 -4.52 4.63
C HIS A 21 9.75 -6.00 4.86
N ASP A 22 8.72 -6.85 4.80
CA ASP A 22 8.90 -8.29 4.78
C ASP A 22 9.04 -8.77 3.34
N GLN A 23 10.20 -9.38 3.07
CA GLN A 23 10.57 -9.93 1.77
C GLN A 23 10.38 -11.44 1.70
N SER A 24 9.95 -12.09 2.78
CA SER A 24 9.63 -13.51 2.79
C SER A 24 8.42 -13.81 1.90
N GLU A 25 8.31 -15.08 1.49
CA GLU A 25 7.12 -15.55 0.81
C GLU A 25 6.05 -15.82 1.86
N ILE A 26 4.84 -15.38 1.59
CA ILE A 26 3.73 -15.55 2.51
C ILE A 26 2.95 -16.79 2.10
N GLU A 27 2.83 -17.73 3.04
CA GLU A 27 1.98 -18.90 2.87
C GLU A 27 0.50 -18.52 2.83
N LEU A 28 -0.29 -19.25 2.04
CA LEU A 28 -1.72 -18.97 1.86
C LEU A 28 -2.48 -18.92 3.19
N HIS A 29 -2.22 -19.87 4.08
CA HIS A 29 -2.88 -19.92 5.39
C HIS A 29 -2.56 -18.68 6.24
N ALA A 30 -1.28 -18.28 6.28
CA ALA A 30 -0.85 -17.10 7.02
C ALA A 30 -1.49 -15.82 6.44
N HIS A 31 -1.58 -15.72 5.12
CA HIS A 31 -2.24 -14.60 4.47
C HIS A 31 -3.74 -14.53 4.76
N GLN A 32 -4.44 -15.66 4.71
CA GLN A 32 -5.87 -15.72 5.02
C GLN A 32 -6.17 -15.33 6.47
N MET A 33 -5.32 -15.75 7.42
CA MET A 33 -5.43 -15.32 8.82
C MET A 33 -5.23 -13.81 8.94
N TRP A 34 -4.16 -13.27 8.37
CA TRP A 34 -3.88 -11.83 8.35
C TRP A 34 -5.01 -11.02 7.70
N LEU A 35 -5.58 -11.52 6.60
CA LEU A 35 -6.66 -10.82 5.90
C LEU A 35 -7.93 -10.81 6.74
N ARG A 36 -8.27 -11.93 7.40
CA ARG A 36 -9.43 -11.99 8.32
C ARG A 36 -9.28 -10.99 9.46
N GLU A 37 -8.14 -11.02 10.15
CA GLU A 37 -7.84 -10.06 11.23
C GLU A 37 -7.86 -8.62 10.74
N SER A 38 -7.37 -8.39 9.52
CA SER A 38 -7.39 -7.06 8.90
C SER A 38 -8.80 -6.55 8.61
N LEU A 39 -9.72 -7.43 8.23
CA LEU A 39 -11.12 -7.07 7.94
C LEU A 39 -11.93 -6.87 9.23
N GLU A 40 -11.53 -7.48 10.34
CA GLU A 40 -12.14 -7.28 11.66
C GLU A 40 -11.59 -6.03 12.38
N ASN A 41 -10.44 -5.51 11.95
CA ASN A 41 -9.81 -4.33 12.55
C ASN A 41 -10.49 -3.02 12.09
N PRO A 42 -11.17 -2.28 12.97
CA PRO A 42 -11.87 -1.04 12.59
C PRO A 42 -10.92 0.10 12.18
N ASN A 43 -9.64 0.01 12.54
CA ASN A 43 -8.62 0.99 12.20
C ASN A 43 -7.92 0.68 10.87
N ARG A 44 -8.25 -0.43 10.22
CA ARG A 44 -7.67 -0.82 8.92
C ARG A 44 -8.76 -0.82 7.87
N LYS A 45 -8.47 -0.21 6.71
CA LYS A 45 -9.30 -0.35 5.50
C LYS A 45 -8.42 -0.81 4.36
N ILE A 46 -8.86 -1.84 3.65
CA ILE A 46 -8.21 -2.37 2.45
C ILE A 46 -9.17 -2.15 1.29
N PHE A 47 -8.67 -1.55 0.22
CA PHE A 47 -9.41 -1.34 -1.02
C PHE A 47 -8.71 -2.08 -2.16
N ILE A 48 -9.50 -2.59 -3.09
CA ILE A 48 -9.04 -3.07 -4.38
C ILE A 48 -9.40 -2.00 -5.40
N ALA A 49 -8.42 -1.55 -6.16
CA ALA A 49 -8.63 -0.65 -7.28
C ALA A 49 -8.99 -1.49 -8.51
N GLU A 50 -10.04 -1.09 -9.22
CA GLU A 50 -10.52 -1.78 -10.42
C GLU A 50 -10.58 -0.81 -11.60
N MET A 51 -10.25 -1.32 -12.80
CA MET A 51 -10.50 -0.62 -14.07
C MET A 51 -11.55 -1.42 -14.85
N GLY A 52 -12.78 -0.90 -14.88
CA GLY A 52 -13.93 -1.74 -15.22
C GLY A 52 -14.08 -2.83 -14.16
N ASP A 53 -14.24 -4.07 -14.58
CA ASP A 53 -14.35 -5.24 -13.67
C ASP A 53 -13.00 -5.96 -13.48
N VAL A 54 -11.87 -5.29 -13.79
CA VAL A 54 -10.52 -5.88 -13.68
C VAL A 54 -9.79 -5.28 -12.48
N PRO A 55 -9.44 -6.09 -11.46
CA PRO A 55 -8.59 -5.66 -10.35
C PRO A 55 -7.17 -5.31 -10.83
N VAL A 56 -6.69 -4.12 -10.43
CA VAL A 56 -5.39 -3.57 -10.89
C VAL A 56 -4.44 -3.20 -9.76
N GLY A 57 -4.90 -3.25 -8.51
CA GLY A 57 -4.05 -3.02 -7.36
C GLY A 57 -4.82 -3.00 -6.07
N THR A 58 -4.09 -2.82 -4.98
CA THR A 58 -4.66 -2.63 -3.65
C THR A 58 -4.02 -1.43 -2.97
N VAL A 59 -4.83 -0.70 -2.20
CA VAL A 59 -4.38 0.36 -1.29
C VAL A 59 -4.98 0.11 0.08
N ARG A 60 -4.19 0.31 1.11
CA ARG A 60 -4.58 0.12 2.50
C ARG A 60 -4.27 1.37 3.30
N SER A 61 -5.15 1.70 4.24
CA SER A 61 -4.92 2.69 5.29
C SER A 61 -4.99 2.02 6.66
N ASP A 62 -4.00 2.30 7.50
CA ASP A 62 -3.92 1.89 8.89
C ASP A 62 -3.94 3.14 9.79
N PHE A 63 -4.99 3.31 10.59
CA PHE A 63 -5.09 4.43 11.53
C PHE A 63 -4.42 4.09 12.86
N GLN A 64 -3.43 4.90 13.23
CA GLN A 64 -2.76 4.77 14.51
C GLN A 64 -2.28 6.15 14.99
N ASP A 65 -2.51 6.46 16.27
CA ASP A 65 -2.01 7.68 16.93
C ASP A 65 -2.36 8.97 16.17
N GLY A 66 -3.58 9.04 15.64
CA GLY A 66 -4.07 10.22 14.90
C GLY A 66 -3.46 10.39 13.50
N THR A 67 -2.80 9.38 12.95
CA THR A 67 -2.20 9.39 11.61
C THR A 67 -2.63 8.14 10.83
N TYR A 68 -2.91 8.29 9.54
CA TYR A 68 -3.11 7.16 8.64
C TYR A 68 -1.81 6.77 7.95
N GLU A 69 -1.39 5.52 8.10
CA GLU A 69 -0.31 4.93 7.31
C GLU A 69 -0.87 4.30 6.04
N LEU A 70 -0.34 4.70 4.89
CA LEU A 70 -0.77 4.21 3.59
C LEU A 70 0.22 3.16 3.05
N SER A 71 -0.32 2.06 2.54
CA SER A 71 0.42 0.99 1.89
C SER A 71 -0.27 0.61 0.58
N TRP A 72 0.49 0.26 -0.45
CA TRP A 72 -0.08 -0.03 -1.77
C TRP A 72 0.72 -1.06 -2.57
N THR A 73 0.00 -1.77 -3.42
CA THR A 73 0.54 -2.72 -4.40
C THR A 73 -0.19 -2.54 -5.72
N VAL A 74 0.54 -2.37 -6.82
CA VAL A 74 -0.02 -2.40 -8.18
C VAL A 74 0.18 -3.80 -8.75
N ALA A 75 -0.87 -4.38 -9.33
CA ALA A 75 -0.83 -5.67 -10.00
C ALA A 75 0.31 -5.69 -11.03
N PRO A 76 1.09 -6.78 -11.14
CA PRO A 76 2.21 -6.87 -12.09
C PRO A 76 1.83 -6.45 -13.52
N GLU A 77 0.65 -6.85 -13.98
CA GLU A 77 0.10 -6.61 -15.32
C GLU A 77 -0.33 -5.16 -15.54
N ALA A 78 -0.50 -4.39 -14.46
CA ALA A 78 -1.04 -3.04 -14.46
C ALA A 78 0.02 -1.96 -14.11
N ARG A 79 1.29 -2.36 -14.00
CA ARG A 79 2.41 -1.45 -13.67
C ARG A 79 2.69 -0.46 -14.81
N GLU A 80 3.39 0.61 -14.46
CA GLU A 80 3.87 1.65 -15.39
C GLU A 80 2.77 2.45 -16.12
N GLN A 81 1.51 2.26 -15.75
CA GLN A 81 0.34 2.93 -16.33
C GLN A 81 -0.19 4.09 -15.47
N GLY A 82 0.52 4.48 -14.41
CA GLY A 82 0.09 5.55 -13.50
C GLY A 82 -0.99 5.17 -12.48
N ILE A 83 -1.46 3.91 -12.49
CA ILE A 83 -2.52 3.39 -11.60
C ILE A 83 -2.20 3.62 -10.12
N GLY A 84 -0.96 3.37 -9.71
CA GLY A 84 -0.54 3.59 -8.32
C GLY A 84 -0.74 5.03 -7.86
N LYS A 85 -0.51 6.03 -8.72
CA LYS A 85 -0.78 7.43 -8.38
C LYS A 85 -2.27 7.69 -8.24
N LEU A 86 -3.08 7.17 -9.16
CA LEU A 86 -4.53 7.36 -9.14
C LEU A 86 -5.16 6.79 -7.87
N MET A 87 -4.90 5.51 -7.58
CA MET A 87 -5.53 4.82 -6.45
C MET A 87 -5.12 5.41 -5.09
N VAL A 88 -3.83 5.77 -4.92
CA VAL A 88 -3.37 6.38 -3.67
C VAL A 88 -3.88 7.81 -3.54
N SER A 89 -3.99 8.58 -4.64
CA SER A 89 -4.59 9.92 -4.61
C SER A 89 -6.07 9.88 -4.22
N MET A 90 -6.83 8.91 -4.74
CA MET A 90 -8.26 8.74 -4.40
C MET A 90 -8.47 8.47 -2.93
N LEU A 91 -7.62 7.65 -2.30
CA LEU A 91 -7.68 7.41 -0.86
C LEU A 91 -7.20 8.62 -0.06
N ALA A 92 -6.04 9.19 -0.42
CA ALA A 92 -5.44 10.31 0.28
C ALA A 92 -6.28 11.60 0.24
N ALA A 93 -7.14 11.77 -0.77
CA ALA A 93 -8.09 12.88 -0.87
C ALA A 93 -9.30 12.74 0.06
N GLN A 94 -9.57 11.54 0.58
CA GLN A 94 -10.66 11.28 1.53
C GLN A 94 -10.21 11.34 2.99
N ILE A 95 -8.93 11.59 3.25
CA ILE A 95 -8.34 11.66 4.58
C ILE A 95 -7.90 13.10 4.82
N GLU A 96 -8.52 13.74 5.80
CA GLU A 96 -8.15 15.10 6.23
C GLU A 96 -7.02 15.06 7.27
N GLU A 97 -6.94 13.96 8.02
CA GLU A 97 -5.91 13.71 9.02
C GLU A 97 -4.52 13.55 8.38
N PRO A 98 -3.44 13.59 9.19
CA PRO A 98 -2.11 13.36 8.68
C PRO A 98 -2.01 11.96 8.07
N ILE A 99 -1.35 11.89 6.92
CA ILE A 99 -1.02 10.62 6.26
C ILE A 99 0.49 10.42 6.26
N ARG A 100 0.92 9.17 6.33
CA ARG A 100 2.32 8.77 6.21
C ARG A 100 2.47 7.54 5.33
N ALA A 101 3.68 7.30 4.85
CA ALA A 101 4.05 6.07 4.17
C ALA A 101 5.51 5.74 4.43
N GLU A 102 5.81 4.44 4.43
CA GLU A 102 7.17 3.92 4.49
C GLU A 102 7.54 3.33 3.13
N VAL A 103 8.68 3.75 2.59
CA VAL A 103 9.14 3.33 1.26
C VAL A 103 10.58 2.90 1.34
N ARG A 104 10.88 1.65 0.96
CA ARG A 104 12.26 1.16 0.89
C ARG A 104 13.08 1.95 -0.13
N ILE A 105 14.34 2.26 0.20
CA ILE A 105 15.28 2.90 -0.72
C ILE A 105 15.37 2.09 -2.03
N GLY A 106 15.37 2.80 -3.15
CA GLY A 106 15.39 2.21 -4.50
C GLY A 106 14.01 1.98 -5.11
N ASN A 107 12.92 2.06 -4.32
CA ASN A 107 11.56 2.03 -4.85
C ASN A 107 11.13 3.42 -5.38
N VAL A 108 11.71 3.83 -6.50
CA VAL A 108 11.47 5.14 -7.14
C VAL A 108 10.00 5.35 -7.49
N ALA A 109 9.27 4.28 -7.84
CA ALA A 109 7.85 4.36 -8.15
C ALA A 109 7.02 4.78 -6.93
N SER A 110 7.24 4.15 -5.77
CA SER A 110 6.53 4.52 -4.53
C SER A 110 6.94 5.89 -4.00
N VAL A 111 8.22 6.29 -4.14
CA VAL A 111 8.65 7.66 -3.81
C VAL A 111 7.83 8.69 -4.58
N ARG A 112 7.73 8.51 -5.91
CA ARG A 112 6.95 9.40 -6.77
C ARG A 112 5.46 9.40 -6.45
N ILE A 113 4.91 8.32 -5.91
CA ILE A 113 3.51 8.26 -5.48
C ILE A 113 3.33 9.05 -4.18
N ALA A 114 4.21 8.84 -3.19
CA ALA A 114 4.16 9.54 -1.91
C ALA A 114 4.27 11.07 -2.11
N GLU A 115 5.25 11.51 -2.91
CA GLU A 115 5.42 12.92 -3.27
C GLU A 115 4.19 13.49 -4.01
N HIS A 116 3.60 12.70 -4.92
CA HIS A 116 2.44 13.13 -5.71
C HIS A 116 1.20 13.40 -4.86
N VAL A 117 1.01 12.64 -3.77
CA VAL A 117 -0.12 12.84 -2.85
C VAL A 117 0.18 13.85 -1.73
N GLY A 118 1.25 14.62 -1.89
CA GLY A 118 1.61 15.73 -1.01
C GLY A 118 2.39 15.32 0.24
N MET A 119 2.92 14.09 0.31
CA MET A 119 3.81 13.73 1.41
C MET A 119 5.23 14.25 1.13
N ALA A 120 5.87 14.82 2.14
CA ALA A 120 7.28 15.17 2.12
C ALA A 120 8.10 14.08 2.83
N LEU A 121 9.34 13.88 2.39
CA LEU A 121 10.29 13.02 3.09
C LEU A 121 10.69 13.69 4.42
N GLU A 122 10.43 13.02 5.54
CA GLU A 122 10.79 13.53 6.88
C GLU A 122 12.12 12.98 7.38
N ARG A 123 12.35 11.68 7.18
CA ARG A 123 13.58 11.01 7.63
C ARG A 123 13.91 9.78 6.81
N ILE A 124 15.16 9.33 6.96
CA ILE A 124 15.69 8.10 6.38
C ILE A 124 16.32 7.31 7.52
N GLU A 125 15.90 6.06 7.71
CA GLU A 125 16.36 5.19 8.78
C GLU A 125 16.31 3.73 8.31
N ASP A 126 17.36 2.95 8.58
CA ASP A 126 17.46 1.51 8.24
C ASP A 126 17.09 1.13 6.79
N GLY A 127 17.40 2.03 5.83
CA GLY A 127 17.10 1.82 4.42
C GLY A 127 15.62 2.05 4.04
N ILE A 128 14.85 2.66 4.93
CA ILE A 128 13.46 3.09 4.74
C ILE A 128 13.39 4.61 4.68
N LEU A 129 12.62 5.12 3.73
CA LEU A 129 12.25 6.51 3.56
C LEU A 129 10.88 6.72 4.22
N TYR A 130 10.80 7.64 5.18
CA TYR A 130 9.58 7.95 5.90
C TYR A 130 8.97 9.24 5.35
N PHE A 131 7.80 9.11 4.75
CA PHE A 131 7.05 10.21 4.15
C PHE A 131 5.88 10.62 5.04
N ARG A 132 5.58 11.92 5.11
CA ARG A 132 4.41 12.44 5.84
C ARG A 132 3.79 13.65 5.13
N ARG A 133 2.47 13.75 5.18
CA ARG A 133 1.69 14.97 4.94
C ARG A 133 1.01 15.35 6.25
N GLY A 134 1.28 16.55 6.75
CA GLY A 134 0.60 17.10 7.93
C GLY A 134 -0.83 17.57 7.64
N ASN A 135 -1.48 18.14 8.66
CA ASN A 135 -2.74 18.88 8.52
C ASN A 135 -2.50 20.26 7.91
#